data_AF-A0AA88ZKX5-F1
#
_entry.id   AF-A0AA88ZKX5-F1
#
_cell.length_a   1.000
_cell.length_b   1.000
_cell.length_c   1.000
_cell.angle_alpha   90.00
_cell.angle_beta   90.00
_cell.angle_gamma   90.00
#
_symmetry.space_group_name_H-M   'P 1'
#
loop_
_entity.id
_entity.type
_entity.pdbx_description
1 polymer ?
#
loop_
_entity_poly.entity_id
_entity_poly.type
_entity_poly.pdbx_seq_one_letter_code
_entity_poly.pdbx_strand_id
1 'polypeptide(L)' 'MIKIKLSYDNKSEKDKLINELKNKFNVIKISNEYGKDNSHKRCYIKLV' A
#
# COMPACT_ATOMS: atom_id res chain seq x y z
N MET A 1 -16.88 0.26 1.34
CA MET A 1 -15.57 0.87 1.64
C MET A 1 -14.59 -0.23 2.02
N ILE A 2 -13.68 -0.57 1.13
CA ILE A 2 -12.75 -1.71 1.31
C ILE A 2 -11.43 -1.20 1.89
N LYS A 3 -10.92 -1.89 2.91
CA LYS A 3 -9.58 -1.66 3.47
C LYS A 3 -8.69 -2.83 3.10
N ILE A 4 -7.63 -2.56 2.35
CA ILE A 4 -6.59 -3.54 2.00
C ILE A 4 -5.33 -3.26 2.81
N LYS A 5 -4.70 -4.32 3.29
CA LYS A 5 -3.38 -4.29 3.91
C LYS A 5 -2.35 -4.69 2.87
N LEU A 6 -1.44 -3.78 2.57
CA LEU A 6 -0.33 -4.02 1.65
C LEU A 6 0.93 -4.30 2.46
N SER A 7 1.70 -5.31 2.06
CA SER A 7 3.04 -5.60 2.61
C SER A 7 4.04 -5.63 1.46
N TYR A 8 5.23 -5.07 1.66
CA TYR A 8 6.29 -4.98 0.66
C TYR A 8 7.67 -4.91 1.33
N ASP A 9 8.70 -5.37 0.63
CA ASP A 9 10.08 -5.34 1.13
C ASP A 9 10.80 -4.05 0.77
N ASN A 10 10.59 -3.57 -0.46
CA ASN A 10 11.30 -2.41 -0.98
C ASN A 10 10.33 -1.35 -1.52
N LYS A 11 10.85 -0.13 -1.66
CA LYS A 11 10.07 1.03 -2.12
C LYS A 11 9.59 0.88 -3.57
N SER A 12 10.35 0.17 -4.41
CA SER A 12 10.00 -0.04 -5.82
C SER A 12 8.73 -0.89 -5.98
N GLU A 13 8.63 -2.00 -5.22
CA GLU A 13 7.44 -2.84 -5.19
C GLU A 13 6.21 -2.08 -4.66
N LYS A 14 6.41 -1.27 -3.61
CA LYS A 14 5.35 -0.40 -3.09
C LYS A 14 4.78 0.50 -4.18
N ASP A 15 5.64 1.21 -4.91
CA ASP A 15 5.22 2.15 -5.96
C ASP A 15 4.49 1.42 -7.09
N LYS A 16 4.99 0.26 -7.54
CA LYS A 16 4.31 -0.56 -8.55
C LYS A 16 2.90 -0.98 -8.09
N LEU A 17 2.78 -1.52 -6.87
CA LEU A 17 1.50 -1.97 -6.32
C LEU A 17 0.51 -0.82 -6.15
N ILE A 18 0.96 0.33 -5.64
CA ILE A 18 0.11 1.51 -5.49
C ILE A 18 -0.34 2.01 -6.87
N ASN A 19 0.55 2.03 -7.87
CA ASN A 19 0.22 2.51 -9.21
C ASN A 19 -0.79 1.58 -9.90
N GLU A 20 -0.63 0.26 -9.79
CA GLU A 20 -1.63 -0.69 -10.27
C GLU A 20 -2.98 -0.53 -9.56
N LEU A 21 -2.96 -0.35 -8.23
CA LEU A 21 -4.18 -0.13 -7.45
C LEU A 21 -4.88 1.17 -7.84
N LYS A 22 -4.16 2.25 -8.10
CA LYS A 22 -4.73 3.53 -8.56
C LYS A 22 -5.32 3.43 -9.97
N ASN A 23 -4.73 2.60 -10.84
CA ASN A 23 -5.25 2.39 -12.19
C ASN A 23 -6.51 1.53 -12.20
N LYS A 24 -6.60 0.54 -11.30
CA LYS A 24 -7.73 -0.42 -11.26
C LYS A 24 -8.85 -0.02 -10.31
N PHE A 25 -8.55 0.76 -9.27
CA PHE A 25 -9.49 1.10 -8.20
C PHE A 25 -9.38 2.57 -7.82
N ASN A 26 -10.49 3.11 -7.32
CA ASN A 26 -10.50 4.47 -6.80
C ASN A 26 -9.87 4.50 -5.39
N VAL A 27 -8.57 4.77 -5.33
CA VAL A 27 -7.81 4.84 -4.08
C VAL A 27 -8.13 6.14 -3.35
N ILE A 28 -8.85 6.05 -2.23
CA ILE A 28 -9.24 7.21 -1.39
C ILE A 28 -8.05 7.71 -0.58
N LYS A 29 -7.38 6.77 0.11
CA LYS A 29 -6.39 7.09 1.12
C LYS A 29 -5.38 5.99 1.29
N ILE A 30 -4.12 6.38 1.35
CA ILE A 30 -3.00 5.51 1.71
C ILE A 30 -2.55 5.95 3.10
N SER A 31 -2.48 4.99 4.03
CA SER A 31 -2.03 5.25 5.41
C SER A 31 -0.52 5.27 5.49
N ASN A 32 0.02 5.81 6.60
CA ASN A 32 1.45 5.84 6.86
C ASN A 32 2.10 4.45 6.76
N GLU A 33 3.40 4.47 6.52
CA GLU A 33 4.23 3.27 6.56
C GLU A 33 4.42 2.77 7.98
N TYR A 34 4.26 1.47 8.17
CA TYR A 34 4.52 0.78 9.43
C TYR A 34 5.46 -0.39 9.18
N GLY A 35 6.58 -0.45 9.90
CA GLY A 35 7.56 -1.53 9.83
C GLY A 35 8.87 -1.15 10.54
N LYS A 36 9.50 -2.11 11.21
CA LYS A 36 10.88 -1.95 11.74
C LYS A 36 11.88 -2.23 10.63
N ASP A 37 13.07 -1.62 10.72
CA ASP A 37 14.18 -1.65 9.75
C ASP A 37 14.58 -3.04 9.17
N ASN A 38 14.15 -4.13 9.79
CA ASN A 38 14.48 -5.51 9.38
C ASN A 38 13.24 -6.39 9.09
N SER A 39 12.07 -5.81 8.80
CA SER A 39 10.85 -6.55 8.50
C SER A 39 10.04 -5.90 7.39
N HIS A 40 9.24 -6.70 6.68
CA HIS A 40 8.31 -6.23 5.63
C HIS A 40 7.57 -4.96 6.08
N LYS A 41 7.67 -3.92 5.26
CA LYS A 41 6.96 -2.66 5.45
C LYS A 41 5.51 -2.86 5.04
N ARG A 42 4.62 -2.17 5.76
CA ARG A 42 3.17 -2.34 5.60
C ARG A 42 2.51 -0.99 5.49
N CYS A 43 1.48 -0.91 4.65
CA CYS A 43 0.57 0.23 4.63
C CYS A 43 -0.87 -0.24 4.45
N TYR A 44 -1.82 0.60 4.84
CA TYR A 44 -3.25 0.34 4.63
C TYR A 44 -3.78 1.26 3.55
N ILE A 45 -4.49 0.69 2.59
CA ILE A 45 -5.11 1.41 1.49
C ILE A 45 -6.62 1.32 1.63
N LYS A 46 -7.30 2.46 1.54
CA LYS A 46 -8.76 2.54 1.47
C LYS A 46 -9.18 2.72 0.01
N LEU A 47 -10.05 1.85 -0.46
CA LEU A 47 -10.67 1.91 -1.78
C LEU A 47 -12.16 2.28 -1.65
N VAL A 48 -12.68 3.07 -2.62
CA VAL A 48 -14.13 3.24 -2.84
C VAL A 48 -14.65 2.03 -3.58
#